data_AF-U1NGV1-F1
#
_entry.id   AF-U1NGV1-F1
#
_cell.length_a   1.000
_cell.length_b   1.000
_cell.length_c   1.000
_cell.angle_alpha   90.00
_cell.angle_beta   90.00
_cell.angle_gamma   90.00
#
_symmetry.space_group_name_H-M   'P 1'
#
loop_
_entity.id
_entity.type
_entity.pdbx_description
1 polymer ?
#
loop_
_entity_poly.entity_id
_entity_poly.type
_entity_poly.pdbx_seq_one_letter_code
_entity_poly.pdbx_strand_id
1 'polypeptide(L)'
;MQPTNHSEISLAYTMGLIAGEGSFFVIFNRDDRYRYDVYYGPKMAISMGKNEQELLENQCQLYGLGTVNTTMKGYQWVISSRAECHELIELIDQYLEQNPSTEFLNSAKQNAYENWRSALELLQPGRQLTADEVIELAELRDDINYISATNSIATDEIEEIVQSASKL
;
A
#
# COMPACT_ATOMS: atom_id res chain seq x y z
N MET A 1 20.20 7.64 7.27
CA MET A 1 20.43 6.31 6.68
C MET A 1 21.25 6.49 5.41
N GLN A 2 22.15 5.55 5.07
CA GLN A 2 22.81 5.55 3.76
C GLN A 2 21.87 4.87 2.75
N PRO A 3 21.77 5.36 1.49
CA PRO A 3 20.98 4.71 0.47
C PRO A 3 21.56 3.33 0.17
N THR A 4 20.75 2.28 0.34
CA THR A 4 21.08 0.93 -0.12
C THR A 4 21.08 0.92 -1.64
N ASN A 5 22.25 0.76 -2.24
CA ASN A 5 22.41 0.71 -3.69
C ASN A 5 21.99 -0.69 -4.19
N HIS A 6 20.70 -0.84 -4.54
CA HIS A 6 20.19 -2.07 -5.15
C HIS A 6 20.68 -2.19 -6.59
N SER A 7 20.94 -3.41 -7.08
CA SER A 7 21.30 -3.59 -8.48
C SER A 7 20.10 -3.23 -9.38
N GLU A 8 20.36 -2.55 -10.49
CA GLU A 8 19.34 -2.16 -11.48
C GLU A 8 18.50 -3.36 -11.95
N ILE A 9 19.14 -4.52 -12.11
CA ILE A 9 18.49 -5.78 -12.52
C ILE A 9 17.49 -6.25 -11.45
N SER A 10 17.88 -6.20 -10.17
CA SER A 10 17.01 -6.60 -9.06
C SER A 10 15.78 -5.70 -8.96
N LEU A 11 15.98 -4.38 -9.13
CA LEU A 11 14.90 -3.40 -9.10
C LEU A 11 13.96 -3.57 -10.29
N ALA A 12 14.50 -3.76 -11.50
CA ALA A 12 13.69 -4.04 -12.70
C ALA A 12 12.84 -5.32 -12.54
N TYR A 13 13.42 -6.38 -11.99
CA TYR A 13 12.68 -7.61 -11.69
C TYR A 13 11.54 -7.38 -10.70
N THR A 14 11.79 -6.64 -9.63
CA THR A 14 10.79 -6.29 -8.61
C THR A 14 9.66 -5.46 -9.21
N MET A 15 10.00 -4.49 -10.05
CA MET A 15 9.03 -3.67 -10.76
C MET A 15 8.16 -4.50 -11.71
N GLY A 16 8.73 -5.52 -12.36
CA GLY A 16 7.98 -6.51 -13.12
C GLY A 16 6.99 -7.29 -12.24
N LEU A 17 7.40 -7.72 -11.04
CA LEU A 17 6.51 -8.38 -10.09
C LEU A 17 5.38 -7.46 -9.60
N ILE A 18 5.67 -6.20 -9.30
CA ILE A 18 4.66 -5.22 -8.90
C ILE A 18 3.66 -4.98 -10.04
N ALA A 19 4.14 -4.85 -11.28
CA ALA A 19 3.28 -4.66 -12.45
C ALA A 19 2.32 -5.85 -12.68
N GLY A 20 2.82 -7.07 -12.52
CA GLY A 20 2.06 -8.30 -12.77
C GLY A 20 1.14 -8.71 -11.61
N GLU A 21 1.68 -8.75 -10.39
CA GLU A 21 1.07 -9.40 -9.22
C GLU A 21 0.86 -8.44 -8.03
N GLY A 22 1.33 -7.20 -8.14
CA GLY A 22 1.24 -6.20 -7.10
C GLY A 22 -0.17 -5.62 -6.93
N SER A 23 -0.48 -5.20 -5.71
CA SER A 23 -1.70 -4.47 -5.40
C SER A 23 -1.40 -3.38 -4.39
N PHE A 24 -1.78 -2.15 -4.72
CA PHE A 24 -1.75 -0.99 -3.82
C PHE A 24 -3.15 -0.76 -3.27
N PHE A 25 -3.25 -0.46 -1.97
CA PHE A 25 -4.53 -0.20 -1.33
C PHE A 25 -4.41 0.55 -0.01
N VAL A 26 -5.52 1.14 0.40
CA VAL A 26 -5.72 1.66 1.76
C VAL A 26 -6.75 0.78 2.45
N ILE A 27 -6.48 0.39 3.69
CA ILE A 27 -7.40 -0.39 4.50
C ILE A 27 -8.14 0.50 5.50
N PHE A 28 -9.40 0.17 5.76
CA PHE A 28 -10.21 0.73 6.83
C PHE A 28 -10.89 -0.42 7.58
N ASN A 29 -10.80 -0.39 8.91
CA ASN A 29 -11.47 -1.33 9.81
C ASN A 29 -12.11 -0.57 10.97
N ARG A 30 -13.25 -1.05 11.46
CA ARG A 30 -13.83 -0.59 12.72
C ARG A 30 -12.94 -1.03 13.87
N ASP A 31 -12.52 -0.08 14.70
CA ASP A 31 -11.69 -0.36 15.86
C ASP A 31 -11.79 0.79 16.87
N ASP A 32 -12.53 0.57 17.95
CA ASP A 32 -12.81 1.55 19.02
C ASP A 32 -11.56 1.94 19.84
N ARG A 33 -10.45 1.23 19.63
CA ARG A 33 -9.16 1.56 20.25
C ARG A 33 -8.45 2.72 19.52
N TYR A 34 -8.86 3.03 18.30
CA TYR A 34 -8.25 4.06 17.48
C TYR A 34 -9.07 5.35 17.50
N ARG A 35 -8.39 6.46 17.20
CA ARG A 35 -9.05 7.77 17.09
C ARG A 35 -10.12 7.71 16.00
N TYR A 36 -11.32 8.18 16.34
CA TYR A 36 -12.51 8.12 15.49
C TYR A 36 -13.09 6.72 15.25
N ASP A 37 -12.80 5.76 16.13
CA ASP A 37 -13.31 4.38 16.09
C ASP A 37 -13.01 3.61 14.80
N VAL A 38 -11.99 4.07 14.06
CA VAL A 38 -11.53 3.48 12.81
C VAL A 38 -10.02 3.34 12.79
N TYR A 39 -9.55 2.17 12.40
CA TYR A 39 -8.18 1.94 11.99
C TYR A 39 -8.06 2.10 10.48
N TYR A 40 -7.03 2.82 10.04
CA TYR A 40 -6.70 3.00 8.63
C TYR A 40 -5.20 2.93 8.38
N GLY A 41 -4.81 2.48 7.20
CA GLY A 41 -3.39 2.39 6.84
C GLY A 41 -3.14 2.07 5.36
N PRO A 42 -1.93 2.39 4.87
CA PRO A 42 -1.52 2.01 3.52
C PRO A 42 -1.12 0.53 3.52
N LYS A 43 -1.29 -0.13 2.37
CA LYS A 43 -0.76 -1.47 2.15
C LYS A 43 -0.39 -1.66 0.68
N MET A 44 0.77 -2.26 0.46
CA MET A 44 1.16 -2.89 -0.80
C MET A 44 1.30 -4.38 -0.56
N ALA A 45 0.81 -5.19 -1.49
CA ALA A 45 1.03 -6.63 -1.42
C ALA A 45 1.29 -7.27 -2.78
N ILE A 46 2.16 -8.27 -2.80
CA ILE A 46 2.35 -9.20 -3.93
C ILE A 46 1.91 -10.58 -3.46
N SER A 47 0.98 -11.20 -4.18
CA SER A 47 0.41 -12.51 -3.80
C SER A 47 0.80 -13.55 -4.83
N MET A 48 1.33 -14.70 -4.39
CA MET A 48 1.77 -15.76 -5.30
C MET A 48 1.33 -17.15 -4.80
N GLY A 49 1.43 -18.14 -5.69
CA GLY A 49 1.03 -19.52 -5.43
C GLY A 49 1.88 -20.21 -4.35
N LYS A 50 1.45 -21.42 -3.97
CA LYS A 50 2.04 -22.20 -2.87
C LYS A 50 3.51 -22.60 -3.04
N ASN A 51 4.07 -22.49 -4.24
CA ASN A 51 5.46 -22.86 -4.48
C ASN A 51 6.41 -21.65 -4.45
N GLU A 52 5.87 -20.42 -4.36
CA GLU A 52 6.65 -19.20 -4.59
C GLU A 52 7.01 -18.46 -3.30
N GLN A 53 7.00 -19.16 -2.16
CA GLN A 53 7.37 -18.57 -0.87
C GLN A 53 8.78 -17.98 -0.89
N GLU A 54 9.75 -18.77 -1.38
CA GLU A 54 11.16 -18.38 -1.40
C GLU A 54 11.38 -17.13 -2.26
N LEU A 55 10.66 -17.00 -3.37
CA LEU A 55 10.70 -15.81 -4.21
C LEU A 55 10.27 -14.56 -3.42
N LEU A 56 9.15 -14.63 -2.70
CA LEU A 56 8.65 -13.52 -1.90
C LEU A 56 9.56 -13.20 -0.71
N GLU A 57 10.12 -14.22 -0.06
CA GLU A 57 11.10 -14.05 1.03
C GLU A 57 12.37 -13.37 0.54
N ASN A 58 12.85 -13.73 -0.65
CA ASN A 58 13.99 -13.08 -1.27
C ASN A 58 13.72 -11.60 -1.57
N GLN A 59 12.52 -11.24 -2.04
CA GLN A 59 12.16 -9.82 -2.25
C GLN A 59 12.09 -9.06 -0.92
N CYS A 60 11.44 -9.64 0.09
CA CYS A 60 11.36 -9.05 1.43
C CYS A 60 12.76 -8.81 2.03
N GLN A 61 13.66 -9.79 1.95
CA GLN A 61 15.04 -9.67 2.43
C GLN A 61 15.88 -8.68 1.61
N LEU A 62 15.69 -8.64 0.29
CA LEU A 62 16.45 -7.77 -0.61
C LEU A 62 16.30 -6.29 -0.24
N TYR A 63 15.08 -5.87 0.12
CA TYR A 63 14.78 -4.48 0.47
C TYR A 63 14.71 -4.24 1.98
N GLY A 64 14.59 -5.30 2.78
CA GLY A 64 14.33 -5.19 4.22
C GLY A 64 12.96 -4.58 4.53
N LEU A 65 11.99 -4.70 3.61
CA LEU A 65 10.67 -4.11 3.72
C LEU A 65 9.59 -5.18 3.90
N GLY A 66 8.70 -4.94 4.85
CA GLY A 66 7.48 -5.73 5.03
C GLY A 66 7.72 -7.14 5.55
N THR A 67 6.74 -8.01 5.32
CA THR A 67 6.72 -9.39 5.83
C THR A 67 6.11 -10.35 4.81
N VAL A 68 6.52 -11.62 4.85
CA VAL A 68 5.88 -12.69 4.08
C VAL A 68 4.92 -13.46 4.97
N ASN A 69 3.66 -13.52 4.55
CA ASN A 69 2.56 -14.16 5.27
C ASN A 69 2.00 -15.33 4.47
N THR A 70 1.56 -16.38 5.16
CA THR A 70 0.82 -17.49 4.53
C THR A 70 -0.63 -17.08 4.30
N THR A 71 -1.20 -17.49 3.16
CA THR A 71 -2.62 -17.31 2.82
C THR A 71 -3.25 -18.65 2.42
N MET A 72 -4.57 -18.70 2.26
CA MET A 72 -5.24 -19.92 1.78
C MET A 72 -4.77 -20.37 0.40
N LYS A 73 -4.32 -19.43 -0.45
CA LYS A 73 -3.96 -19.67 -1.86
C LYS A 73 -2.45 -19.77 -2.10
N GLY A 74 -1.62 -19.51 -1.10
CA GLY A 74 -0.17 -19.47 -1.23
C GLY A 74 0.44 -18.50 -0.24
N TYR A 75 1.26 -17.57 -0.72
CA TYR A 75 2.00 -16.63 0.11
C TYR A 75 1.78 -15.20 -0.36
N GLN A 76 1.98 -14.25 0.55
CA GLN A 76 1.84 -12.84 0.27
C GLN A 76 2.97 -12.06 0.93
N TRP A 77 3.74 -11.33 0.13
CA TRP A 77 4.64 -10.29 0.64
C TRP A 77 3.83 -9.02 0.86
N VAL A 78 3.86 -8.47 2.08
CA VAL A 78 3.05 -7.33 2.51
C VAL A 78 3.95 -6.26 3.09
N ILE A 79 3.78 -5.03 2.59
CA ILE A 79 4.33 -3.81 3.19
C ILE A 79 3.14 -2.97 3.67
N SER A 80 3.07 -2.65 4.96
CA SER A 80 1.90 -1.97 5.55
C SER A 80 2.22 -0.92 6.60
N SER A 81 3.49 -0.78 7.02
CA SER A 81 3.86 0.36 7.85
C SER A 81 3.98 1.62 6.99
N ARG A 82 3.60 2.77 7.53
CA ARG A 82 3.72 4.05 6.81
C ARG A 82 5.16 4.30 6.39
N ALA A 83 6.12 4.07 7.30
CA ALA A 83 7.54 4.28 7.02
C ALA A 83 8.03 3.43 5.84
N GLU A 84 7.80 2.11 5.87
CA GLU A 84 8.24 1.22 4.77
C GLU A 84 7.50 1.49 3.46
N CYS A 85 6.25 1.96 3.50
CA CYS A 85 5.53 2.35 2.28
C CYS A 85 6.14 3.59 1.63
N HIS A 86 6.61 4.56 2.43
CA HIS A 86 7.37 5.72 1.94
C HIS A 86 8.72 5.29 1.37
N GLU A 87 9.44 4.38 2.03
CA GLU A 87 10.69 3.80 1.49
C GLU A 87 10.46 3.06 0.16
N LEU A 88 9.33 2.34 0.03
CA LEU A 88 8.94 1.72 -1.24
C LEU A 88 8.69 2.75 -2.35
N ILE A 89 8.03 3.88 -2.05
CA ILE A 89 7.84 4.97 -3.02
C ILE A 89 9.18 5.49 -3.50
N GLU A 90 10.14 5.72 -2.60
CA GLU A 90 11.47 6.21 -2.99
C GLU A 90 12.15 5.25 -3.99
N LEU A 91 12.06 3.94 -3.76
CA LEU A 91 12.60 2.91 -4.66
C LEU A 91 11.89 2.91 -6.02
N ILE A 92 10.56 2.99 -6.04
CA ILE A 92 9.78 3.01 -7.28
C ILE A 92 10.05 4.29 -8.06
N ASP A 93 9.97 5.46 -7.43
CA ASP A 93 10.20 6.76 -8.07
C ASP A 93 11.61 6.84 -8.65
N GLN A 94 12.62 6.37 -7.91
CA GLN A 94 14.00 6.29 -8.41
C GLN A 94 14.10 5.40 -9.66
N TYR A 95 13.44 4.23 -9.66
CA TYR A 95 13.44 3.35 -10.83
C TYR A 95 12.79 4.01 -12.04
N LEU A 96 11.65 4.67 -11.86
CA LEU A 96 10.89 5.31 -12.94
C LEU A 96 11.64 6.49 -13.55
N GLU A 97 12.36 7.28 -12.73
CA GLU A 97 13.22 8.36 -13.21
C GLU A 97 14.34 7.82 -14.12
N GLN A 98 14.95 6.69 -13.74
CA GLN A 98 16.01 6.05 -14.51
C GLN A 98 15.49 5.28 -15.74
N ASN A 99 14.24 4.83 -15.70
CA ASN A 99 13.62 3.95 -16.69
C ASN A 99 12.29 4.51 -17.21
N PRO A 100 12.29 5.67 -17.89
CA PRO A 100 11.06 6.37 -18.31
C PRO A 100 10.24 5.63 -19.39
N SER A 101 10.70 4.48 -19.86
CA SER A 101 10.04 3.65 -20.87
C SER A 101 9.63 2.26 -20.35
N THR A 102 9.55 2.08 -19.03
CA THR A 102 9.13 0.81 -18.44
C THR A 102 7.64 0.51 -18.70
N GLU A 103 7.31 -0.78 -18.86
CA GLU A 103 5.93 -1.25 -19.05
C GLU A 103 5.03 -0.96 -17.84
N PHE A 104 5.61 -0.73 -16.65
CA PHE A 104 4.85 -0.35 -15.47
C PHE A 104 4.02 0.92 -15.69
N LEU A 105 4.58 1.92 -16.40
CA LEU A 105 3.91 3.19 -16.70
C LEU A 105 2.66 3.02 -17.58
N ASN A 106 2.61 1.95 -18.37
CA ASN A 106 1.47 1.63 -19.23
C ASN A 106 0.47 0.68 -18.55
N SER A 107 0.76 0.22 -17.34
CA SER A 107 -0.07 -0.76 -16.63
C SER A 107 -1.21 -0.10 -15.87
N ALA A 108 -2.29 -0.86 -15.63
CA ALA A 108 -3.35 -0.42 -14.71
C ALA A 108 -2.85 -0.17 -13.27
N LYS A 109 -1.68 -0.71 -12.91
CA LYS A 109 -1.06 -0.49 -11.60
C LYS A 109 -0.49 0.91 -11.45
N GLN A 110 -0.18 1.61 -12.55
CA GLN A 110 0.35 2.97 -12.45
C GLN A 110 -0.67 3.93 -11.83
N ASN A 111 -1.93 3.90 -12.27
CA ASN A 111 -2.97 4.75 -11.70
C ASN A 111 -3.21 4.43 -10.20
N ALA A 112 -3.23 3.14 -9.85
CA ALA A 112 -3.35 2.72 -8.45
C ALA A 112 -2.14 3.18 -7.62
N TYR A 113 -0.93 3.15 -8.18
CA TYR A 113 0.29 3.64 -7.55
C TYR A 113 0.24 5.15 -7.32
N GLU A 114 -0.15 5.94 -8.32
CA GLU A 114 -0.26 7.41 -8.21
C GLU A 114 -1.28 7.84 -7.14
N ASN A 115 -2.45 7.19 -7.13
CA ASN A 115 -3.47 7.45 -6.10
C ASN A 115 -2.99 7.02 -4.71
N TRP A 116 -2.29 5.87 -4.62
CA TRP A 116 -1.73 5.38 -3.36
C TRP A 116 -0.62 6.27 -2.82
N ARG A 117 0.24 6.79 -3.72
CA ARG A 117 1.27 7.80 -3.40
C ARG A 117 0.63 9.08 -2.87
N SER A 118 -0.46 9.53 -3.48
CA SER A 118 -1.23 10.69 -2.98
C SER A 118 -1.83 10.44 -1.59
N ALA A 119 -2.39 9.26 -1.34
CA ALA A 119 -2.87 8.89 -0.01
C ALA A 119 -1.74 8.84 1.05
N LEU A 120 -0.51 8.49 0.65
CA LEU A 120 0.66 8.48 1.53
C LEU A 120 1.12 9.88 1.98
N GLU A 121 0.73 10.94 1.27
CA GLU A 121 0.92 12.33 1.71
C GLU A 121 0.07 12.68 2.94
N LEU A 122 -1.13 12.09 3.06
CA LEU A 122 -1.92 12.15 4.30
C LEU A 122 -1.28 11.22 5.35
N LEU A 123 -0.95 10.00 4.95
CA LEU A 123 -0.45 8.93 5.82
C LEU A 123 1.07 9.04 6.11
N GLN A 124 1.53 10.24 6.49
CA GLN A 124 2.91 10.45 6.93
C GLN A 124 3.22 9.67 8.22
N PRO A 125 4.45 9.15 8.40
CA PRO A 125 4.84 8.47 9.63
C PRO A 125 4.66 9.37 10.87
N GLY A 126 3.99 8.84 11.90
CA GLY A 126 3.74 9.57 13.16
C GLY A 126 2.64 10.64 13.11
N ARG A 127 2.09 10.98 11.93
CA ARG A 127 1.01 11.96 11.79
C ARG A 127 -0.34 11.35 12.16
N GLN A 128 -1.10 12.04 13.00
CA GLN A 128 -2.52 11.74 13.21
C GLN A 128 -3.37 12.59 12.28
N LEU A 129 -4.37 11.98 11.63
CA LEU A 129 -5.31 12.70 10.77
C LEU A 129 -6.41 13.38 11.58
N THR A 130 -6.94 14.49 11.06
CA THR A 130 -8.21 15.08 11.50
C THR A 130 -9.39 14.25 11.01
N ALA A 131 -10.60 14.54 11.51
CA ALA A 131 -11.82 13.89 11.05
C ALA A 131 -12.03 14.06 9.53
N ASP A 132 -11.88 15.29 9.04
CA ASP A 132 -12.02 15.62 7.61
C ASP A 132 -10.96 14.89 6.76
N GLU A 133 -9.71 14.81 7.24
CA GLU A 133 -8.64 14.08 6.54
C GLU A 133 -8.86 12.55 6.54
N VAL A 134 -9.55 11.99 7.55
CA VAL A 134 -9.94 10.57 7.53
C VAL A 134 -11.02 10.31 6.48
N ILE A 135 -11.97 11.24 6.33
CA ILE A 135 -13.01 11.16 5.29
C ILE A 135 -12.36 11.30 3.91
N GLU A 136 -11.49 12.29 3.72
CA GLU A 136 -10.71 12.47 2.47
C GLU A 136 -9.93 11.19 2.11
N LEU A 137 -9.29 10.55 3.09
CA LEU A 137 -8.60 9.28 2.87
C LEU A 137 -9.55 8.14 2.48
N ALA A 138 -10.77 8.12 3.00
CA ALA A 138 -11.78 7.12 2.66
C ALA A 138 -12.30 7.30 1.22
N GLU A 139 -12.44 8.55 0.77
CA GLU A 139 -12.77 8.87 -0.63
C GLU A 139 -11.63 8.43 -1.57
N LEU A 140 -10.38 8.80 -1.27
CA LEU A 140 -9.20 8.38 -2.04
C LEU A 140 -9.09 6.85 -2.13
N ARG A 141 -9.47 6.13 -1.08
CA ARG A 141 -9.45 4.67 -1.07
C ARG A 141 -10.35 4.08 -2.16
N ASP A 142 -11.49 4.69 -2.47
CA ASP A 142 -12.40 4.14 -3.48
C ASP A 142 -11.78 4.19 -4.88
N ASP A 143 -10.96 5.21 -5.15
CA ASP A 143 -10.18 5.33 -6.40
C ASP A 143 -8.98 4.37 -6.46
N ILE A 144 -8.39 4.03 -5.30
CA ILE A 144 -7.27 3.09 -5.21
C ILE A 144 -7.78 1.64 -5.30
N ASN A 145 -8.80 1.32 -4.50
CA ASN A 145 -9.37 -0.01 -4.31
C ASN A 145 -10.54 -0.25 -5.27
N TYR A 146 -10.35 0.02 -6.56
CA TYR A 146 -11.40 -0.03 -7.58
C TYR A 146 -12.11 -1.40 -7.70
N ILE A 147 -11.50 -2.47 -7.18
CA ILE A 147 -12.17 -3.75 -6.94
C ILE A 147 -12.48 -3.85 -5.43
N SER A 148 -13.71 -3.53 -5.05
CA SER A 148 -14.13 -3.57 -3.65
C SER A 148 -14.06 -5.00 -3.10
N ALA A 149 -13.48 -5.13 -1.89
CA ALA A 149 -13.55 -6.38 -1.15
C ALA A 149 -14.97 -6.57 -0.60
N THR A 150 -15.48 -7.80 -0.58
CA THR A 150 -16.87 -8.10 -0.15
C THR A 150 -17.20 -7.62 1.28
N ASN A 151 -16.19 -7.41 2.12
CA ASN A 151 -16.34 -6.98 3.52
C ASN A 151 -15.74 -5.59 3.79
N SER A 152 -15.55 -4.75 2.77
CA SER A 152 -15.07 -3.38 3.00
C SER A 152 -16.17 -2.50 3.60
N ILE A 153 -15.80 -1.70 4.61
CA ILE A 153 -16.66 -0.66 5.18
C ILE A 153 -16.86 0.42 4.11
N ALA A 154 -18.09 0.81 3.84
CA ALA A 154 -18.39 1.82 2.83
C ALA A 154 -17.95 3.23 3.28
N THR A 155 -17.71 4.13 2.32
CA THR A 155 -17.19 5.48 2.62
C THR A 155 -18.18 6.33 3.40
N ASP A 156 -19.47 6.23 3.07
CA ASP A 156 -20.57 6.83 3.83
C ASP A 156 -20.63 6.30 5.28
N GLU A 157 -20.44 4.99 5.47
CA GLU A 157 -20.38 4.38 6.79
C GLU A 157 -19.16 4.87 7.60
N ILE A 158 -18.00 5.10 6.96
CA ILE A 158 -16.83 5.70 7.62
C ILE A 158 -17.12 7.14 8.04
N GLU A 159 -17.73 7.93 7.16
CA GLU A 159 -18.11 9.31 7.45
C GLU A 159 -19.01 9.39 8.69
N GLU A 160 -20.04 8.53 8.77
CA GLU A 160 -20.95 8.47 9.91
C GLU A 160 -20.23 8.13 11.22
N ILE A 161 -19.32 7.14 11.20
CA ILE A 161 -18.52 6.74 12.36
C ILE A 161 -17.64 7.90 12.84
N VAL A 162 -16.89 8.51 11.91
CA VAL A 162 -15.93 9.58 12.22
C VAL A 162 -16.64 10.82 12.76
N GLN A 163 -17.77 11.22 12.16
CA GLN A 163 -18.56 12.36 12.63
C GLN A 163 -19.19 12.11 13.99
N SER A 164 -19.59 10.87 14.29
CA SER A 164 -20.15 10.50 15.60
C SER A 164 -19.08 10.58 16.70
N ALA A 165 -17.90 10.02 16.43
CA ALA A 165 -16.78 10.03 17.36
C ALA A 165 -16.17 11.43 17.58
N SER A 166 -16.29 12.33 16.59
CA SER A 166 -15.77 13.71 16.68
C SER A 166 -16.62 14.66 17.53
N LYS A 167 -17.86 14.26 17.88
CA LYS A 167 -18.80 15.06 18.68
C LYS A 167 -18.69 14.80 20.19
N LEU A 168 -17.88 13.81 20.59
CA LEU A 168 -17.60 13.44 21.97
C LEU A 168 -16.36 14.17 22.50
#